data_AF-A0A2S4Z896-F1
#
_entry.id   AF-A0A2S4Z896-F1
#
_cell.length_a   1.000
_cell.length_b   1.000
_cell.length_c   1.000
_cell.angle_alpha   90.00
_cell.angle_beta   90.00
_cell.angle_gamma   90.00
#
_symmetry.space_group_name_H-M   'P 1'
#
loop_
_entity.id
_entity.type
_entity.pdbx_description
1 polymer ?
#
loop_
_entity_poly.entity_id
_entity_poly.type
_entity_poly.pdbx_seq_one_letter_code
_entity_poly.pdbx_strand_id
1 'polypeptide(L)'
;MALLITAAVTLSLSVAFTLVSANQAAACLTTSKLPGTWYSSNDRLSRVDVTVSESCGLYVRAYSTCDHDSTRDCPWDNGRTKKLTPSKYVPGARYAWYTWNNASEQLRLNRDSNYLSVQDHIEWNSGKVENFTVRMSR
;
A
#
# COMPACT_ATOMS: atom_id res chain seq x y z
N MET A 1 -9.96 38.27 31.49
CA MET A 1 -9.34 38.35 30.15
C MET A 1 -8.32 37.24 29.85
N ALA A 2 -8.04 36.29 30.76
CA ALA A 2 -7.07 35.22 30.49
C ALA A 2 -7.64 34.03 29.67
N LEU A 3 -8.95 33.75 29.78
CA LEU A 3 -9.62 32.62 29.13
C LEU A 3 -9.84 32.78 27.60
N LEU A 4 -9.99 34.02 27.12
CA LEU A 4 -10.20 34.29 25.69
C LEU A 4 -8.91 34.17 24.88
N ILE A 5 -7.77 34.48 25.51
CA ILE A 5 -6.44 34.41 24.87
C ILE A 5 -6.04 32.94 24.67
N THR A 6 -6.35 32.07 25.62
CA THR A 6 -6.05 30.63 25.53
C THR A 6 -6.85 29.95 24.43
N ALA A 7 -8.15 30.24 24.32
CA ALA A 7 -9.01 29.69 23.26
C ALA A 7 -8.53 30.07 21.85
N ALA A 8 -8.16 31.35 21.64
CA ALA A 8 -7.65 31.84 20.36
C ALA A 8 -6.30 31.20 19.98
N VAL A 9 -5.40 31.00 20.96
CA VAL A 9 -4.11 30.34 20.74
C VAL A 9 -4.29 28.85 20.41
N THR A 10 -5.20 28.14 21.08
CA THR A 10 -5.48 26.74 20.75
C THR A 10 -6.13 26.59 19.37
N LEU A 11 -7.06 27.46 18.99
CA LEU A 11 -7.70 27.44 17.67
C LEU A 11 -6.68 27.72 16.55
N SER A 12 -5.80 28.71 16.73
CA SER A 12 -4.78 29.04 15.73
C SER A 12 -3.71 27.97 15.58
N LEU A 13 -3.28 27.30 16.68
CA LEU A 13 -2.42 26.12 16.58
C LEU A 13 -3.10 24.97 15.84
N SER A 14 -4.35 24.64 16.20
CA SER A 14 -5.11 23.54 15.57
C SER A 14 -5.25 23.73 14.06
N VAL A 15 -5.54 24.96 13.64
CA VAL A 15 -5.65 25.35 12.23
C VAL A 15 -4.29 25.27 11.53
N ALA A 16 -3.21 25.74 12.16
CA ALA A 16 -1.86 25.64 11.59
C ALA A 16 -1.41 24.17 11.42
N PHE A 17 -1.65 23.31 12.42
CA PHE A 17 -1.32 21.89 12.35
C PHE A 17 -2.09 21.16 11.25
N THR A 18 -3.40 21.42 11.12
CA THR A 18 -4.23 20.82 10.06
C THR A 18 -3.86 21.28 8.65
N LEU A 19 -3.50 22.55 8.46
CA LEU A 19 -3.01 23.07 7.17
C LEU A 19 -1.66 22.47 6.77
N VAL A 20 -0.73 22.33 7.71
CA VAL A 20 0.58 21.75 7.47
C VAL A 20 0.49 20.24 7.16
N SER A 21 -0.38 19.50 7.86
CA SER A 21 -0.60 18.08 7.60
C SER A 21 -1.28 17.83 6.24
N ALA A 22 -2.26 18.67 5.87
CA ALA A 22 -2.93 18.57 4.57
C ALA A 22 -1.98 18.86 3.40
N ASN A 23 -1.14 19.89 3.53
CA ASN A 23 -0.13 20.22 2.52
C ASN A 23 0.95 19.15 2.38
N GLN A 24 1.40 18.55 3.48
CA GLN A 24 2.33 17.42 3.44
C GLN A 24 1.68 16.18 2.81
N ALA A 25 0.46 15.82 3.20
CA ALA A 25 -0.27 14.70 2.59
C ALA A 25 -0.49 14.90 1.08
N ALA A 26 -0.88 16.11 0.66
CA ALA A 26 -1.02 16.48 -0.75
C ALA A 26 0.32 16.44 -1.49
N ALA A 27 1.41 16.93 -0.89
CA ALA A 27 2.75 16.88 -1.45
C ALA A 27 3.34 15.45 -1.50
N CYS A 28 2.95 14.55 -0.60
CA CYS A 28 3.33 13.15 -0.68
C CYS A 28 2.57 12.43 -1.82
N LEU A 29 1.27 12.71 -1.97
CA LEU A 29 0.39 12.12 -2.99
C LEU A 29 0.80 12.50 -4.42
N THR A 30 1.42 13.67 -4.63
CA THR A 30 1.87 14.10 -5.97
C THR A 30 3.04 13.27 -6.52
N THR A 31 3.72 12.47 -5.68
CA THR A 31 4.93 11.73 -6.09
C THR A 31 4.68 10.29 -6.56
N SER A 32 3.50 9.71 -6.31
CA SER A 32 3.20 8.33 -6.71
C SER A 32 1.76 8.13 -7.14
N LYS A 33 1.56 7.48 -8.29
CA LYS A 33 0.25 7.09 -8.82
C LYS A 33 -0.28 5.75 -8.25
N LEU A 34 0.46 5.15 -7.33
CA LEU A 34 0.13 3.86 -6.69
C LEU A 34 -0.97 3.90 -5.63
N PRO A 35 -1.12 4.96 -4.80
CA PRO A 35 -2.09 4.97 -3.71
C PRO A 35 -3.52 4.67 -4.18
N GLY A 36 -4.29 4.03 -3.29
CA GLY A 36 -5.65 3.59 -3.54
C GLY A 36 -5.83 2.09 -3.33
N THR A 37 -7.08 1.65 -3.44
CA THR A 37 -7.47 0.25 -3.42
C THR A 37 -7.56 -0.26 -4.85
N TRP A 38 -7.03 -1.45 -5.08
CA TRP A 38 -6.97 -2.10 -6.38
C TRP A 38 -7.45 -3.54 -6.26
N TYR A 39 -8.25 -3.97 -7.21
CA TYR A 39 -8.89 -5.28 -7.26
C TYR A 39 -8.46 -6.07 -8.48
N SER A 40 -8.47 -7.39 -8.38
CA SER A 40 -8.29 -8.30 -9.50
C SER A 40 -9.23 -9.51 -9.36
N SER A 41 -9.43 -10.22 -10.46
CA SER A 41 -10.16 -11.49 -10.46
C SER A 41 -9.27 -12.70 -10.10
N ASN A 42 -8.05 -12.47 -9.62
CA ASN A 42 -7.14 -13.55 -9.22
C ASN A 42 -7.36 -13.84 -7.74
N ASP A 43 -7.76 -15.08 -7.40
CA ASP A 43 -8.09 -15.42 -6.01
C ASP A 43 -6.91 -15.32 -5.06
N ARG A 44 -5.68 -15.54 -5.53
CA ARG A 44 -4.49 -15.41 -4.68
C ARG A 44 -4.22 -13.94 -4.37
N LEU A 45 -4.34 -13.04 -5.34
CA LEU A 45 -4.10 -11.60 -5.18
C LEU A 45 -5.33 -10.80 -5.60
N SER A 46 -6.40 -10.98 -4.84
CA SER A 46 -7.72 -10.38 -5.06
C SER A 46 -7.72 -8.85 -4.90
N ARG A 47 -6.98 -8.34 -3.90
CA ARG A 47 -6.94 -6.92 -3.57
C ARG A 47 -5.57 -6.49 -3.08
N VAL A 48 -5.20 -5.25 -3.39
CA VAL A 48 -4.13 -4.52 -2.69
C VAL A 48 -4.60 -3.13 -2.30
N ASP A 49 -4.31 -2.74 -1.06
CA ASP A 49 -4.50 -1.38 -0.57
C ASP A 49 -3.13 -0.71 -0.47
N VAL A 50 -2.95 0.39 -1.19
CA VAL A 50 -1.72 1.20 -1.11
C VAL A 50 -2.01 2.52 -0.41
N THR A 51 -1.36 2.75 0.72
CA THR A 51 -1.55 3.93 1.57
C THR A 51 -0.27 4.76 1.66
N VAL A 52 -0.44 6.07 1.88
CA VAL A 52 0.64 7.02 2.14
C VAL A 52 0.66 7.31 3.64
N SER A 53 1.81 7.16 4.28
CA SER A 53 2.01 7.57 5.68
C SER A 53 2.28 9.07 5.79
N GLU A 54 2.20 9.62 7.01
CA GLU A 54 2.57 11.01 7.31
C GLU A 54 4.01 11.36 6.88
N SER A 55 4.92 10.37 6.92
CA SER A 55 6.31 10.51 6.49
C SER A 55 6.53 10.39 4.97
N CYS A 56 5.47 10.48 4.16
CA CYS A 56 5.46 10.18 2.72
C CYS A 56 5.91 8.75 2.34
N GLY A 57 6.10 7.85 3.30
CA GLY A 57 6.33 6.43 3.02
C GLY A 57 5.10 5.79 2.38
N LEU A 58 5.31 4.99 1.33
CA LEU A 58 4.27 4.16 0.74
C LEU A 58 4.23 2.81 1.44
N TYR A 59 3.02 2.31 1.65
CA TYR A 59 2.77 1.05 2.32
C TYR A 59 1.68 0.27 1.58
N VAL A 60 1.78 -1.05 1.55
CA VAL A 60 0.82 -1.94 0.90
C VAL A 60 0.31 -3.00 1.85
N ARG A 61 -0.97 -3.32 1.74
CA ARG A 61 -1.57 -4.53 2.30
C ARG A 61 -2.17 -5.34 1.15
N ALA A 62 -1.84 -6.63 1.10
CA ALA A 62 -2.35 -7.55 0.08
C ALA A 62 -3.42 -8.47 0.67
N TYR A 63 -4.27 -9.01 -0.19
CA TYR A 63 -5.38 -9.88 0.17
C TYR A 63 -5.58 -10.99 -0.86
N SER A 64 -6.02 -12.15 -0.38
CA SER A 64 -6.58 -13.24 -1.18
C SER A 64 -8.10 -13.24 -1.07
N THR A 65 -8.79 -13.82 -2.03
CA THR A 65 -10.17 -14.29 -1.82
C THR A 65 -10.19 -15.24 -0.63
N CYS A 66 -11.16 -15.12 0.27
CA CYS A 66 -11.26 -16.01 1.43
C CYS A 66 -11.67 -17.45 1.02
N ASP A 67 -11.03 -18.47 1.57
CA ASP A 67 -11.23 -19.90 1.23
C ASP A 67 -12.69 -20.39 1.31
N HIS A 68 -13.52 -19.76 2.16
CA HIS A 68 -14.92 -20.16 2.40
C HIS A 68 -15.93 -19.06 2.04
N ASP A 69 -15.48 -17.95 1.47
CA ASP A 69 -16.34 -16.84 1.08
C ASP A 69 -15.71 -16.06 -0.08
N SER A 70 -16.13 -16.39 -1.31
CA SER A 70 -15.60 -15.74 -2.52
C SER A 70 -16.04 -14.29 -2.69
N THR A 71 -16.89 -13.77 -1.80
CA THR A 71 -17.32 -12.36 -1.82
C THR A 71 -16.43 -11.47 -0.95
N ARG A 72 -15.43 -12.05 -0.27
CA ARG A 72 -14.58 -11.35 0.71
C ARG A 72 -13.10 -11.50 0.42
N ASP A 73 -12.40 -10.42 0.72
CA ASP A 73 -10.94 -10.36 0.71
C ASP A 73 -10.37 -10.62 2.11
N CYS A 74 -9.55 -11.65 2.24
CA CYS A 74 -8.83 -12.05 3.44
C CYS A 74 -7.39 -11.50 3.43
N PRO A 75 -6.98 -10.75 4.46
CA PRO A 75 -5.68 -10.09 4.46
C PRO A 75 -4.53 -11.07 4.58
N TRP A 76 -3.48 -10.81 3.80
CA TRP A 76 -2.18 -11.45 3.94
C TRP A 76 -1.50 -11.03 5.25
N ASP A 77 -0.65 -11.90 5.79
CA ASP A 77 0.20 -11.64 6.98
C ASP A 77 -0.58 -11.00 8.15
N ASN A 78 -1.78 -11.51 8.43
CA ASN A 78 -2.69 -11.02 9.48
C ASN A 78 -3.00 -9.51 9.36
N GLY A 79 -3.05 -8.97 8.13
CA GLY A 79 -3.35 -7.56 7.89
C GLY A 79 -2.17 -6.62 8.15
N ARG A 80 -0.96 -7.15 8.32
CA ARG A 80 0.23 -6.31 8.41
C ARG A 80 0.46 -5.58 7.10
N THR A 81 0.88 -4.34 7.22
CA THR A 81 1.18 -3.49 6.07
C THR A 81 2.69 -3.54 5.82
N LYS A 82 3.10 -3.69 4.56
CA LYS A 82 4.51 -3.72 4.14
C LYS A 82 4.92 -2.38 3.58
N LYS A 83 6.09 -1.88 4.00
CA LYS A 83 6.67 -0.68 3.42
C LYS A 83 7.08 -0.97 1.97
N LEU A 84 6.65 -0.12 1.05
CA LEU A 84 7.01 -0.20 -0.35
C LEU A 84 8.34 0.51 -0.59
N THR A 85 9.34 -0.24 -1.08
CA THR A 85 10.64 0.33 -1.43
C THR A 85 10.77 0.57 -2.93
N PRO A 86 11.41 1.65 -3.39
CA PRO A 86 11.66 1.86 -4.81
C PRO A 86 12.54 0.78 -5.42
N SER A 87 12.20 0.38 -6.64
CA SER A 87 13.05 -0.48 -7.45
C SER A 87 14.27 0.27 -7.94
N LYS A 88 15.44 -0.38 -7.88
CA LYS A 88 16.68 0.13 -8.50
C LYS A 88 16.75 -0.15 -10.00
N TYR A 89 15.99 -1.13 -10.49
CA TYR A 89 16.14 -1.69 -11.85
C TYR A 89 14.94 -1.42 -12.76
N VAL A 90 13.77 -1.18 -12.18
CA VAL A 90 12.52 -0.97 -12.92
C VAL A 90 11.97 0.40 -12.52
N PRO A 91 12.08 1.42 -13.39
CA PRO A 91 11.61 2.77 -13.10
C PRO A 91 10.15 2.79 -12.67
N GLY A 92 9.85 3.54 -11.61
CA GLY A 92 8.49 3.68 -11.08
C GLY A 92 7.95 2.48 -10.29
N ALA A 93 8.58 1.31 -10.39
CA ALA A 93 8.15 0.13 -9.65
C ALA A 93 8.51 0.22 -8.15
N ARG A 94 7.67 -0.39 -7.32
CA ARG A 94 7.88 -0.53 -5.88
C ARG A 94 7.78 -1.99 -5.47
N TYR A 95 8.53 -2.37 -4.44
CA TYR A 95 8.57 -3.75 -3.93
C TYR A 95 8.02 -3.84 -2.51
N ALA A 96 7.30 -4.91 -2.23
CA ALA A 96 6.98 -5.39 -0.89
C ALA A 96 7.43 -6.83 -0.76
N TRP A 97 7.89 -7.20 0.44
CA TRP A 97 8.32 -8.55 0.75
C TRP A 97 7.47 -9.15 1.86
N TYR A 98 7.13 -10.41 1.67
CA TYR A 98 6.43 -11.26 2.62
C TYR A 98 7.31 -12.47 2.91
N THR A 99 7.24 -12.93 4.16
CA THR A 99 7.91 -14.14 4.61
C THR A 99 6.84 -15.02 5.21
N TRP A 100 6.72 -16.20 4.64
CA TRP A 100 5.79 -17.24 5.05
C TRP A 100 6.57 -18.38 5.70
N ASN A 101 5.86 -19.25 6.42
CA ASN A 101 6.51 -20.39 7.08
C ASN A 101 7.27 -21.30 6.10
N ASN A 102 6.84 -21.36 4.84
CA ASN A 102 7.38 -22.25 3.81
C ASN A 102 7.81 -21.54 2.52
N ALA A 103 7.82 -20.21 2.47
CA ALA A 103 8.21 -19.45 1.29
C ALA A 103 8.64 -18.01 1.60
N SER A 104 9.43 -17.43 0.71
CA SER A 104 9.64 -15.99 0.60
C SER A 104 8.91 -15.47 -0.62
N GLU A 105 8.24 -14.33 -0.49
CA GLU A 105 7.43 -13.77 -1.57
C GLU A 105 7.73 -12.28 -1.76
N GLN A 106 7.81 -11.85 -3.01
CA GLN A 106 8.01 -10.47 -3.41
C GLN A 106 6.89 -10.03 -4.33
N LEU A 107 6.19 -8.96 -3.95
CA LEU A 107 5.32 -8.23 -4.85
C LEU A 107 6.06 -7.06 -5.49
N ARG A 108 6.05 -6.97 -6.82
CA ARG A 108 6.48 -5.80 -7.57
C ARG A 108 5.28 -5.07 -8.15
N LEU A 109 4.99 -3.91 -7.58
CA LEU A 109 3.90 -3.03 -8.00
C LEU A 109 4.44 -2.05 -9.04
N ASN A 110 3.81 -1.98 -10.21
CA ASN A 110 4.08 -0.99 -11.23
C ASN A 110 2.78 -0.37 -11.75
N ARG A 111 2.74 0.96 -11.83
CA ARG A 111 1.54 1.69 -12.21
C ARG A 111 1.60 2.08 -13.68
N ASP A 112 0.68 1.54 -14.48
CA ASP A 112 0.40 2.04 -15.82
C ASP A 112 -0.52 3.28 -15.75
N SER A 113 -0.98 3.81 -16.88
CA SER A 113 -2.06 4.77 -17.00
C SER A 113 -3.41 4.24 -16.47
N ASN A 114 -3.76 2.99 -16.81
CA ASN A 114 -5.14 2.49 -16.64
C ASN A 114 -5.31 1.39 -15.59
N TYR A 115 -4.23 0.72 -15.18
CA TYR A 115 -4.27 -0.35 -14.20
C TYR A 115 -3.00 -0.38 -13.33
N LEU A 116 -3.03 -1.14 -12.25
CA LEU A 116 -1.87 -1.52 -11.47
C LEU A 116 -1.43 -2.92 -11.91
N SER A 117 -0.18 -3.05 -12.34
CA SER A 117 0.45 -4.34 -12.63
C SER A 117 1.16 -4.81 -11.38
N VAL A 118 0.82 -5.98 -10.86
CA VAL A 118 1.51 -6.58 -9.70
C VAL A 118 2.10 -7.91 -10.12
N GLN A 119 3.42 -7.98 -10.18
CA GLN A 119 4.11 -9.26 -10.29
C GLN A 119 4.25 -9.86 -8.89
N ASP A 120 3.89 -11.13 -8.76
CA ASP A 120 4.05 -11.94 -7.57
C ASP A 120 5.12 -13.02 -7.84
N HIS A 121 6.23 -12.96 -7.11
CA HIS A 121 7.36 -13.88 -7.22
C HIS A 121 7.56 -14.60 -5.89
N ILE A 122 7.47 -15.93 -5.92
CA ILE A 122 7.48 -16.78 -4.74
C ILE A 122 8.63 -17.78 -4.86
N GLU A 123 9.45 -17.86 -3.82
CA GLU A 123 10.49 -18.85 -3.65
C GLU A 123 10.11 -19.74 -2.47
N TRP A 124 9.73 -20.98 -2.77
CA TRP A 124 9.35 -21.96 -1.76
C TRP A 124 10.60 -22.60 -1.16
N ASN A 125 10.52 -23.00 0.11
CA ASN A 125 11.63 -23.70 0.80
C ASN A 125 11.99 -25.04 0.15
N SER A 126 11.10 -25.59 -0.69
CA SER A 126 11.35 -26.78 -1.52
C SER A 126 12.27 -26.52 -2.72
N GLY A 127 12.64 -25.26 -2.99
CA GLY A 127 13.38 -24.84 -4.17
C GLY A 127 12.49 -24.55 -5.40
N LYS A 128 11.17 -24.78 -5.30
CA LYS A 128 10.23 -24.38 -6.35
C LYS A 128 10.15 -22.85 -6.42
N VAL A 129 10.12 -22.31 -7.64
CA VAL A 129 9.88 -20.89 -7.91
C VAL A 129 8.58 -20.73 -8.69
N GLU A 130 7.74 -19.80 -8.27
CA GLU A 130 6.54 -19.39 -8.99
C GLU A 130 6.59 -17.90 -9.28
N ASN A 131 6.18 -17.51 -10.48
CA ASN A 131 6.20 -16.11 -10.89
C ASN A 131 5.04 -15.84 -11.84
N PHE A 132 4.14 -14.94 -11.45
CA PHE A 132 3.01 -14.54 -12.28
C PHE A 132 2.75 -13.04 -12.13
N THR A 133 1.97 -12.48 -13.05
CA THR A 133 1.61 -11.05 -13.02
C THR A 133 0.11 -10.90 -13.09
N VAL A 134 -0.42 -10.08 -12.18
CA VAL A 134 -1.83 -9.76 -12.04
C VAL A 134 -2.05 -8.31 -12.48
N ARG A 135 -3.06 -8.11 -13.30
CA ARG A 135 -3.56 -6.79 -13.66
C ARG A 135 -4.71 -6.43 -12.74
N MET A 136 -4.59 -5.29 -12.07
CA MET A 136 -5.56 -4.83 -11.08
C MET A 136 -6.21 -3.49 -11.50
N SER A 137 -7.51 -3.38 -11.34
CA SER A 137 -8.30 -2.16 -11.59
C SER A 137 -8.64 -1.47 -10.27
N ARG A 138 -9.00 -0.18 -10.33
CA ARG A 138 -9.62 0.49 -9.19
C ARG A 138 -11.09 0.15 -9.09
#